data_AF-K2D079-F1
#
_entry.id   AF-K2D079-F1
#
_cell.length_a   1.000
_cell.length_b   1.000
_cell.length_c   1.000
_cell.angle_alpha   90.00
_cell.angle_beta   90.00
_cell.angle_gamma   90.00
#
_symmetry.space_group_name_H-M   'P 1'
#
loop_
_entity.id
_entity.type
_entity.pdbx_description
1 polymer ?
#
loop_
_entity_poly.entity_id
_entity_poly.type
_entity_poly.pdbx_seq_one_letter_code
_entity_poly.pdbx_strand_id
1 'polypeptide(L)' 'MIGETGTGWLRVRKEASGTSDELGKANTGEKLKYLGESTDLGWHQVEFEGNSGWVSGKYVTVVK' A
#
# COMPACT_ATOMS: atom_id res chain seq x y z
N MET A 1 6.86 3.03 4.54
CA MET A 1 6.04 3.15 5.77
C MET A 1 4.65 3.59 5.35
N ILE A 2 3.59 3.02 5.92
CA ILE A 2 2.25 3.54 5.72
C ILE A 2 2.17 4.88 6.45
N GLY A 3 1.97 5.97 5.71
CA GLY A 3 1.85 7.32 6.29
C GLY A 3 0.54 7.48 7.06
N GLU A 4 0.29 8.65 7.62
CA GLU A 4 -0.98 8.91 8.30
C GLU A 4 -2.14 8.88 7.30
N THR A 5 -3.07 7.95 7.52
CA THR A 5 -4.38 7.98 6.89
C THR A 5 -5.38 8.54 7.91
N GLY A 6 -6.38 9.30 7.46
CA GLY A 6 -7.43 9.81 8.35
C GLY A 6 -8.20 8.72 9.12
N THR A 7 -8.01 7.45 8.75
CA THR A 7 -8.59 6.29 9.41
C THR A 7 -7.62 5.51 10.31
N GLY A 8 -6.30 5.74 10.23
CA GLY A 8 -5.31 4.96 11.01
C GLY A 8 -4.92 3.60 10.38
N TRP A 9 -5.43 3.28 9.20
CA TRP A 9 -5.02 2.13 8.40
C TRP A 9 -5.15 2.42 6.89
N LEU A 10 -4.40 1.67 6.08
CA LEU A 10 -4.45 1.68 4.62
C LEU A 10 -4.80 0.29 4.10
N ARG A 11 -5.64 0.21 3.08
CA ARG A 11 -6.05 -1.07 2.48
C ARG A 11 -5.00 -1.51 1.46
N VAL A 12 -4.55 -2.75 1.61
CA VAL A 12 -3.69 -3.43 0.64
C VAL A 12 -4.61 -4.18 -0.32
N ARG A 13 -4.55 -3.85 -1.61
CA ARG A 13 -5.35 -4.45 -2.67
C ARG A 13 -4.53 -5.39 -3.52
N LYS A 14 -5.19 -6.32 -4.21
CA LYS A 14 -4.52 -7.30 -5.08
C LYS A 14 -3.97 -6.68 -6.36
N GLU A 15 -4.57 -5.58 -6.80
CA GLU A 15 -4.19 -4.86 -8.02
C GLU A 15 -4.18 -3.35 -7.74
N ALA A 16 -3.54 -2.58 -8.64
CA ALA A 16 -3.45 -1.12 -8.59
C ALA A 16 -4.79 -0.44 -8.94
N SER A 17 -5.91 -0.91 -8.38
CA SER A 17 -7.25 -0.41 -8.67
C SER A 17 -8.04 -0.22 -7.38
N GLY A 18 -8.79 0.89 -7.30
CA GLY A 18 -9.69 1.17 -6.18
C GLY A 18 -10.88 0.21 -6.07
N THR A 19 -11.15 -0.57 -7.11
CA THR A 19 -12.27 -1.52 -7.19
C THR A 19 -11.84 -2.99 -7.08
N SER A 20 -10.54 -3.29 -7.06
CA SER A 20 -10.05 -4.67 -6.94
C SER A 20 -10.12 -5.19 -5.51
N ASP A 21 -10.08 -6.51 -5.35
CA ASP A 21 -10.11 -7.18 -4.06
C ASP A 21 -9.07 -6.66 -3.06
N GLU A 22 -9.49 -6.55 -1.81
CA GLU A 22 -8.63 -6.19 -0.68
C GLU A 22 -7.91 -7.45 -0.19
N LEU A 23 -6.59 -7.50 -0.35
CA LEU A 23 -5.75 -8.54 0.24
C LEU A 23 -5.71 -8.42 1.76
N GLY A 24 -5.74 -7.19 2.28
CA GLY A 24 -5.64 -6.94 3.70
C GLY A 24 -5.64 -5.46 4.05
N LYS A 25 -5.28 -5.17 5.30
CA LYS A 25 -5.15 -3.81 5.84
C LYS A 25 -3.82 -3.68 6.53
N ALA A 26 -3.04 -2.69 6.12
CA ALA A 26 -1.80 -2.31 6.76
C ALA A 26 -2.06 -1.10 7.66
N ASN A 27 -1.62 -1.18 8.92
CA ASN A 27 -1.83 -0.08 9.85
C ASN A 27 -0.88 1.08 9.55
N THR A 28 -1.30 2.31 9.89
CA THR A 28 -0.42 3.48 9.74
C THR A 28 0.78 3.35 10.66
N GLY A 29 1.96 3.71 10.16
CA GLY A 29 3.25 3.47 10.83
C GLY A 29 3.86 2.10 10.53
N GLU A 30 3.12 1.18 9.91
CA GLU A 30 3.65 -0.13 9.53
C GLU A 30 4.69 0.01 8.41
N LYS A 31 5.80 -0.71 8.55
CA LYS A 31 6.89 -0.73 7.58
C LYS A 31 6.75 -1.97 6.72
N LEU A 32 6.04 -1.83 5.61
CA LEU A 32 6.03 -2.84 4.57
C LEU A 32 7.24 -2.70 3.66
N LYS A 33 7.68 -3.82 3.10
CA LYS A 33 8.76 -3.86 2.12
C LYS A 33 8.24 -3.30 0.80
N TYR A 34 8.90 -2.28 0.30
CA TYR A 34 8.57 -1.69 -0.98
C TYR A 34 9.06 -2.58 -2.12
N LEU A 35 8.15 -3.03 -2.98
CA LEU A 35 8.47 -3.87 -4.14
C LEU A 35 8.55 -3.05 -5.43
N GLY A 36 7.79 -1.95 -5.54
CA GLY A 36 7.80 -1.08 -6.72
C GLY A 36 6.64 -0.08 -6.74
N GLU A 37 6.45 0.62 -7.84
CA GLU A 37 5.32 1.54 -8.06
C GLU A 37 4.71 1.38 -9.44
N SER A 38 3.40 1.55 -9.51
CA SER A 38 2.70 1.89 -10.74
C SER A 38 2.64 3.40 -10.83
N THR A 39 3.62 3.98 -11.53
CA THR A 39 3.70 5.41 -11.81
C THR A 39 2.48 5.90 -12.62
N ASP A 40 1.87 5.01 -13.41
CA ASP A 40 0.71 5.31 -14.25
C ASP A 40 -0.56 5.56 -13.43
N LEU A 41 -0.71 4.86 -12.30
CA LEU A 41 -1.92 4.89 -11.47
C LEU A 41 -1.67 5.54 -10.09
N GLY A 42 -0.41 5.85 -9.74
CA GLY A 42 -0.04 6.38 -8.43
C GLY A 42 -0.18 5.38 -7.30
N TRP A 43 0.06 4.09 -7.56
CA TRP A 43 0.03 3.03 -6.55
C TRP A 43 1.44 2.54 -6.23
N HIS A 44 1.69 2.22 -4.97
CA HIS A 44 2.91 1.57 -4.53
C HIS A 44 2.64 0.09 -4.28
N GLN A 45 3.48 -0.75 -4.87
CA GLN A 45 3.50 -2.18 -4.64
C GLN A 45 4.35 -2.48 -3.41
N VAL A 46 3.80 -3.26 -2.50
CA VAL A 46 4.40 -3.63 -1.22
C VAL A 46 4.27 -5.13 -0.99
N GLU A 47 5.22 -5.71 -0.26
CA GLU A 47 5.13 -7.11 0.19
C GLU A 47 4.27 -7.15 1.46
N PHE A 48 3.16 -7.90 1.39
CA PHE A 48 2.22 -8.09 2.48
C PHE A 48 2.02 -9.60 2.69
N GLU A 49 2.40 -10.10 3.86
CA GLU A 49 2.28 -11.53 4.24
C GLU A 49 2.83 -12.52 3.18
N GLY A 50 3.98 -12.20 2.58
CA GLY A 50 4.62 -13.04 1.56
C GLY A 50 3.98 -12.95 0.16
N ASN A 51 2.96 -12.11 -0.01
CA ASN A 51 2.33 -11.82 -1.30
C ASN A 51 2.59 -10.37 -1.72
N SER A 52 2.52 -10.10 -3.01
CA SER A 52 2.59 -8.74 -3.55
C SER A 52 1.22 -8.07 -3.47
N GLY A 53 1.15 -6.96 -2.75
CA GLY A 53 -0.05 -6.13 -2.65
C GLY A 53 0.19 -4.71 -3.15
N TRP A 54 -0.90 -3.99 -3.34
CA TRP A 54 -0.92 -2.63 -3.86
C TRP A 54 -1.58 -1.70 -2.87
N VAL A 55 -0.94 -0.58 -2.61
CA VAL A 55 -1.41 0.46 -1.71
C VAL A 55 -1.41 1.80 -2.43
N SER A 56 -2.37 2.67 -2.09
CA SER A 56 -2.47 3.97 -2.74
C SER A 56 -1.27 4.83 -2.37
N GLY A 57 -0.52 5.28 -3.38
CA GLY A 57 0.78 5.89 -3.12
C GLY A 57 0.72 7.23 -2.42
N LYS A 58 -0.43 7.89 -2.50
CA LYS A 58 -0.75 9.11 -1.74
C LYS A 58 -0.61 8.95 -0.23
N TYR A 59 -0.79 7.73 0.29
CA TYR A 59 -0.77 7.45 1.73
C TYR A 59 0.46 6.64 2.16
N VAL A 60 1.44 6.47 1.27
CA VAL A 60 2.68 5.78 1.59
C VAL A 60 3.79 6.79 1.67
N THR A 61 4.54 6.74 2.76
CA THR A 61 5.75 7.52 2.92
C THR A 61 6.92 6.58 2.70
N VAL A 62 7.66 6.82 1.61
CA VAL A 62 8.95 6.15 1.39
C VAL A 62 9.95 6.78 2.35
N VAL A 63 10.20 6.08 3.44
CA VAL A 63 11.26 6.43 4.39
C VAL A 63 12.57 5.84 3.87
N LYS A 64 13.57 6.69 3.68
CA LYS A 64 14.91 6.32 3.18
C LYS A 64 15.82 5.88 4.32
#